data_AF-A0A8T5PNU2-F1
#
_entry.id   AF-A0A8T5PNU2-F1
#
_cell.length_a   1.000
_cell.length_b   1.000
_cell.length_c   1.000
_cell.angle_alpha   90.00
_cell.angle_beta   90.00
_cell.angle_gamma   90.00
#
_symmetry.space_group_name_H-M   'P 1'
#
loop_
_entity.id
_entity.type
_entity.pdbx_description
1 polymer ?
#
loop_
_entity_poly.entity_id
_entity_poly.type
_entity_poly.pdbx_seq_one_letter_code
_entity_poly.pdbx_strand_id
1 'polypeptide(L)' 'MIFLLKCPKCKHDKRYESRDIYLSGKRKRCVYCGTSFSVKDNLVRKAK' A
#
# COMPACT_ATOMS: atom_id res chain seq x y z
N MET A 1 -3.76 4.18 11.73
CA MET A 1 -4.77 3.86 10.71
C MET A 1 -4.26 2.68 9.89
N ILE A 2 -5.11 1.72 9.54
CA ILE A 2 -4.69 0.59 8.71
C ILE A 2 -5.06 0.91 7.26
N PHE A 3 -4.07 0.84 6.37
CA PHE A 3 -4.29 1.09 4.95
C PHE A 3 -4.19 -0.22 4.19
N LEU A 4 -5.23 -0.55 3.43
CA LEU A 4 -5.21 -1.71 2.56
C LEU A 4 -4.64 -1.28 1.21
N LEU A 5 -3.48 -1.83 0.87
CA LEU A 5 -2.80 -1.56 -0.39
C LEU A 5 -2.81 -2.80 -1.26
N LYS A 6 -3.06 -2.60 -2.54
CA LYS A 6 -3.02 -3.67 -3.54
C LYS A 6 -1.82 -3.47 -4.42
N CYS A 7 -1.01 -4.51 -4.58
CA CYS A 7 0.11 -4.41 -5.49
C CYS A 7 -0.42 -4.38 -6.94
N PRO A 8 -0.01 -3.42 -7.78
CA PRO A 8 -0.51 -3.33 -9.16
C PRO A 8 -0.07 -4.51 -10.02
N LYS A 9 1.10 -5.11 -9.71
CA LYS A 9 1.67 -6.20 -10.51
C LYS A 9 1.10 -7.55 -10.14
N CYS A 10 1.17 -7.91 -8.86
CA CYS A 10 0.74 -9.22 -8.39
C CYS A 10 -0.71 -9.25 -7.87
N LYS A 11 -1.44 -8.12 -7.92
CA LYS A 11 -2.85 -7.94 -7.48
C LYS A 11 -3.17 -8.40 -6.06
N HIS A 12 -2.16 -8.78 -5.29
CA HIS A 12 -2.29 -9.21 -3.91
C HIS A 12 -2.62 -8.01 -3.02
N ASP A 13 -3.69 -8.16 -2.25
CA ASP A 13 -4.12 -7.21 -1.25
C ASP A 13 -3.32 -7.44 0.04
N LYS A 14 -2.56 -6.44 0.48
CA LYS A 14 -1.86 -6.46 1.76
C LYS A 14 -2.42 -5.37 2.67
N ARG A 15 -2.61 -5.74 3.95
CA ARG A 15 -2.82 -4.78 5.01
C ARG A 15 -1.48 -4.17 5.35
N TYR A 16 -1.33 -2.88 5.07
CA TYR A 16 -0.19 -2.10 5.53
C TYR A 16 -0.67 -1.27 6.72
N GLU A 17 -0.23 -1.68 7.91
CA GLU A 17 -0.30 -0.79 9.05
C GLU A 17 0.68 0.35 8.84
N SER A 18 0.14 1.56 8.78
CA SER A 18 0.95 2.77 8.73
C SER A 18 0.48 3.66 9.86
N ARG A 19 1.39 3.92 10.80
CA ARG A 19 1.14 4.87 11.89
C ARG A 19 1.01 6.30 11.37
N ASP A 20 1.62 6.58 10.22
CA ASP A 20 1.53 7.87 9.52
C ASP A 20 0.26 7.98 8.66
N ILE A 21 -0.47 9.08 8.89
CA ILE A 21 -1.59 9.56 8.08
C ILE A 21 -1.10 10.04 6.70
N TYR A 22 0.16 10.49 6.62
CA TYR A 22 0.88 10.92 5.41
C TYR A 22 1.57 9.76 4.70
N LEU A 23 0.78 8.78 4.25
CA LEU A 23 1.24 7.83 3.24
C LEU A 23 1.26 8.43 1.82
N SER A 24 0.66 9.61 1.65
CA SER A 24 0.63 10.37 0.40
C SER A 24 2.05 10.78 0.02
N GLY A 25 2.70 9.97 -0.84
CA GLY A 25 4.06 10.21 -1.34
C GLY A 25 5.09 9.13 -0.98
N LYS A 26 4.77 8.19 -0.08
CA LYS A 26 5.66 7.05 0.18
C LYS A 26 5.51 5.99 -0.90
N ARG A 27 6.65 5.45 -1.37
CA ARG A 27 6.72 4.23 -2.18
C ARG A 27 6.88 3.02 -1.27
N LYS A 28 6.16 1.95 -1.55
CA LYS A 28 6.30 0.67 -0.84
C LYS A 28 6.68 -0.42 -1.82
N ARG A 29 7.58 -1.30 -1.38
CA ARG A 29 7.98 -2.49 -2.12
C ARG A 29 7.07 -3.66 -1.74
N CYS A 30 6.54 -4.34 -2.74
CA CYS A 30 5.81 -5.58 -2.56
C CYS A 30 6.79 -6.67 -2.11
N VAL A 31 6.46 -7.41 -1.06
CA VAL A 31 7.31 -8.53 -0.61
C VAL A 31 7.20 -9.75 -1.53
N TYR A 32 6.10 -9.90 -2.28
CA TYR A 32 5.86 -11.06 -3.11
C TYR A 32 6.53 -10.92 -4.48
N CYS A 33 6.23 -9.83 -5.18
CA CYS A 33 6.76 -9.60 -6.52
C CYS A 33 7.89 -8.57 -6.57
N GLY A 34 8.40 -8.12 -5.42
CA GLY A 34 9.53 -7.19 -5.31
C GLY A 34 9.26 -5.79 -5.91
N THR A 35 8.04 -5.52 -6.37
CA THR A 35 7.69 -4.33 -7.14
C THR A 35 7.50 -3.13 -6.22
N SER A 36 8.17 -2.02 -6.54
CA SER A 36 7.99 -0.75 -5.84
C SER A 36 6.84 0.04 -6.45
N PHE A 37 5.87 0.45 -5.65
CA PHE A 37 4.71 1.20 -6.11
C PHE A 37 4.35 2.34 -5.14
N SER A 38 3.72 3.38 -5.66
CA SER A 38 3.24 4.51 -4.87
C SER A 38 2.01 4.11 -4.06
N VAL A 39 2.05 4.41 -2.77
CA VAL A 39 0.97 4.07 -1.84
C VAL A 39 -0.32 4.82 -2.16
N LYS A 40 -0.22 6.07 -2.63
CA LYS A 40 -1.38 6.93 -2.98
C LYS A 40 -2.23 6.35 -4.11
N ASP A 41 -1.59 5.95 -5.21
CA ASP A 41 -2.26 5.39 -6.39
C ASP A 41 -2.81 3.98 -6.18
N ASN A 42 -2.32 3.27 -5.16
CA ASN A 42 -2.66 1.86 -4.93
C ASN A 42 -3.43 1.62 -3.62
N LEU A 43 -4.03 2.69 -3.09
CA LEU A 43 -4.80 2.68 -1.86
C LEU A 43 -6.20 2.14 -2.13
N VAL A 44 -6.46 0.89 -1.75
CA VAL A 44 -7.75 0.24 -1.95
C VAL A 44 -8.76 0.70 -0.92
N ARG A 45 -8.33 0.83 0.34
CA ARG A 45 -9.23 1.24 1.42
C ARG A 45 -8.48 1.82 2.60
N LYS A 46 -8.99 2.93 3.13
CA LYS A 46 -8.68 3.36 4.50
C LYS A 46 -9.57 2.54 5.42
N ALA A 47 -9.01 1.68 6.26
CA ALA A 47 -9.80 1.12 7.35
C ALA A 47 -9.93 2.23 8.40
N LYS A 48 -11.19 2.64 8.63
CA LYS A 48 -11.58 3.67 9.59
C LYS A 48 -11.28 3.20 11.01
#